data_AF-A0A2N2ZEI4-F1
#
_entry.id   AF-A0A2N2ZEI4-F1
#
_cell.length_a   1.000
_cell.length_b   1.000
_cell.length_c   1.000
_cell.angle_alpha   90.00
_cell.angle_beta   90.00
_cell.angle_gamma   90.00
#
_symmetry.space_group_name_H-M   'P 1'
#
loop_
_entity.id
_entity.type
_entity.pdbx_description
1 polymer ?
#
loop_
_entity_poly.entity_id
_entity_poly.type
_entity_poly.pdbx_seq_one_letter_code
_entity_poly.pdbx_strand_id
1 'polypeptide(L)'
;MKKITTLLVMMALAITVTAQQQNIIVKRQGEGFMKANSECLIPGITADQQKQIQDLRLKQQKENLQISNELYEKRAQLRTLQQVDKPNMKSVNSKIDEISALQNKKLKLMAEHRNNVRNLLTDEQRVQFDLRGNRGGMMGMSGKMGRAGKQGRSVHFRTGEHMNGAGNR
;
A
#
# COMPACT_ATOMS: atom_id res chain seq x y z
N MET A 1 18.66 -45.61 -30.58
CA MET A 1 17.47 -44.75 -30.81
C MET A 1 16.32 -44.92 -29.81
N LYS A 2 16.39 -45.79 -28.79
CA LYS A 2 15.32 -45.93 -27.75
C LYS A 2 15.54 -45.07 -26.48
N LYS A 3 16.76 -44.53 -26.30
CA LYS A 3 17.14 -43.68 -25.15
C LYS A 3 16.99 -42.16 -25.42
N ILE A 4 16.86 -41.78 -26.69
CA ILE A 4 16.66 -40.37 -27.11
C ILE A 4 15.16 -40.05 -27.18
N THR A 5 14.33 -41.02 -27.57
CA THR A 5 12.86 -40.89 -27.57
C THR A 5 12.28 -40.81 -26.15
N THR A 6 12.88 -41.49 -25.18
CA THR A 6 12.47 -41.42 -23.76
C THR A 6 12.78 -40.06 -23.13
N LEU A 7 13.81 -39.36 -23.59
CA LEU A 7 14.19 -38.03 -23.10
C LEU A 7 13.31 -36.91 -23.69
N LEU A 8 12.82 -37.08 -24.93
CA LEU A 8 11.87 -36.15 -25.56
C LEU A 8 10.43 -36.33 -25.04
N VAL A 9 10.01 -37.55 -24.67
CA VAL A 9 8.70 -37.79 -24.05
C VAL A 9 8.63 -37.25 -22.62
N MET A 10 9.75 -37.24 -21.89
CA MET A 10 9.85 -36.61 -20.56
C MET A 10 9.87 -35.07 -20.60
N MET A 11 10.28 -34.47 -21.73
CA MET A 11 10.30 -33.01 -21.90
C MET A 11 8.96 -32.44 -22.40
N ALA A 12 8.10 -33.28 -23.01
CA ALA A 12 6.77 -32.92 -23.48
C ALA A 12 5.66 -33.04 -22.40
N LEU A 13 5.95 -33.62 -21.23
CA LEU A 13 5.00 -33.76 -20.11
C LEU A 13 5.18 -32.70 -19.00
N ALA A 14 6.13 -31.77 -19.14
CA ALA A 14 6.48 -30.80 -18.09
C ALA A 14 5.92 -29.37 -18.30
N ILE A 15 5.11 -29.12 -19.34
CA ILE A 15 4.45 -27.80 -19.54
C ILE A 15 2.97 -27.98 -19.87
N THR A 16 2.27 -28.76 -19.05
CA THR A 16 0.83 -28.56 -18.81
C THR A 16 0.60 -28.42 -17.31
N VAL A 17 1.41 -27.57 -16.66
CA VAL A 17 1.06 -27.00 -15.35
C VAL A 17 -0.02 -25.97 -15.59
N THR A 18 -1.23 -26.51 -15.65
CA THR A 18 -2.46 -25.98 -15.08
C THR A 18 -2.58 -24.45 -15.02
N ALA A 19 -3.53 -23.95 -15.81
CA ALA A 19 -4.26 -22.70 -15.57
C ALA A 19 -5.05 -22.71 -14.23
N GLN A 20 -4.64 -23.49 -13.24
CA GLN A 20 -5.06 -23.35 -11.87
C GLN A 20 -4.34 -22.14 -11.31
N GLN A 21 -4.96 -20.98 -11.52
CA GLN A 21 -5.42 -20.18 -10.41
C GLN A 21 -4.59 -20.44 -9.16
N GLN A 22 -3.45 -19.74 -9.04
CA GLN A 22 -2.83 -19.49 -7.76
C GLN A 22 -3.83 -18.70 -6.92
N ASN A 23 -4.81 -19.43 -6.36
CA ASN A 23 -5.49 -19.08 -5.14
C ASN A 23 -4.41 -19.15 -4.05
N ILE A 24 -3.53 -18.15 -4.04
CA ILE A 24 -2.90 -17.76 -2.80
C ILE A 24 -4.06 -17.26 -1.96
N ILE A 25 -4.62 -18.16 -1.15
CA ILE A 25 -5.47 -17.79 -0.04
C ILE A 25 -4.54 -17.06 0.91
N VAL A 26 -4.37 -15.76 0.69
CA VAL A 26 -3.80 -14.87 1.67
C VAL A 26 -4.82 -14.84 2.80
N LYS A 27 -4.64 -15.71 3.81
CA LYS A 27 -5.28 -15.52 5.11
C LYS A 27 -4.66 -14.26 5.72
N ARG A 28 -5.17 -13.09 5.33
CA ARG A 28 -4.90 -11.82 6.02
C ARG A 28 -5.52 -11.93 7.41
N GLN A 29 -4.69 -12.25 8.38
CA GLN A 29 -4.95 -11.95 9.78
C GLN A 29 -5.16 -10.43 9.86
N GLY A 30 -6.39 -10.02 10.16
CA GLY A 30 -6.78 -8.62 10.19
C GLY A 30 -8.25 -8.42 9.88
N GLU A 31 -9.14 -9.08 10.63
CA GLU A 31 -10.48 -8.53 10.87
C GLU A 31 -10.30 -7.23 11.67
N GLY A 32 -10.05 -6.14 10.96
CA GLY A 32 -9.88 -4.81 11.52
C GLY A 32 -10.05 -3.78 10.43
N PHE A 33 -11.19 -3.09 10.44
CA PHE A 33 -11.62 -2.01 9.53
C PHE A 33 -12.25 -2.40 8.17
N MET A 34 -12.87 -3.57 8.03
CA MET A 34 -13.84 -3.81 6.93
C MET A 34 -15.29 -3.75 7.39
N LYS A 35 -15.67 -2.63 8.00
CA LYS A 35 -17.04 -2.10 7.94
C LYS A 35 -16.98 -0.61 7.60
N ALA A 36 -16.25 -0.26 6.55
CA ALA A 36 -16.66 0.92 5.81
C ALA A 36 -17.85 0.45 4.98
N ASN A 37 -19.08 0.75 5.43
CA ASN A 37 -20.26 0.58 4.60
C ASN A 37 -19.94 1.17 3.22
N SER A 38 -19.96 0.30 2.21
CA SER A 38 -19.67 0.61 0.81
C SER A 38 -20.78 1.42 0.15
N GLU A 39 -21.54 2.18 0.93
CA GLU A 39 -22.21 3.35 0.40
C GLU A 39 -21.07 4.28 -0.01
N CYS A 40 -20.79 4.31 -1.32
CA CYS A 40 -20.09 5.43 -1.89
C CYS A 40 -20.83 6.65 -1.32
N LEU A 41 -20.17 7.42 -0.46
CA LEU A 41 -20.74 8.52 0.34
C LEU A 41 -21.24 9.71 -0.52
N ILE A 42 -21.59 9.44 -1.77
CA ILE A 42 -22.27 10.30 -2.71
C ILE A 42 -23.77 10.06 -2.46
N PRO A 43 -24.49 11.04 -1.91
CA PRO A 43 -25.93 10.90 -1.68
C PRO A 43 -26.67 10.53 -2.98
N GLY A 44 -27.68 9.66 -2.87
CA GLY A 44 -28.56 9.31 -3.98
C GLY A 44 -27.95 8.39 -5.04
N ILE A 45 -26.96 7.58 -4.70
CA ILE A 45 -26.42 6.57 -5.64
C ILE A 45 -27.41 5.43 -5.86
N THR A 46 -27.63 5.01 -7.10
CA THR A 46 -28.52 3.88 -7.42
C THR A 46 -27.84 2.54 -7.20
N ALA A 47 -28.63 1.46 -7.08
CA ALA A 47 -28.10 0.09 -6.96
C ALA A 47 -27.23 -0.31 -8.17
N ASP A 48 -27.63 0.10 -9.37
CA ASP A 48 -26.89 -0.17 -10.61
C ASP A 48 -25.56 0.59 -10.65
N GLN A 49 -25.56 1.89 -10.29
CA GLN A 49 -24.34 2.68 -10.16
C GLN A 49 -23.40 2.06 -9.12
N GLN A 50 -23.94 1.61 -7.99
CA GLN A 50 -23.16 0.99 -6.92
C GLN A 50 -22.49 -0.31 -7.39
N LYS A 51 -23.21 -1.17 -8.12
CA LYS A 51 -22.65 -2.40 -8.68
C LYS A 51 -21.53 -2.10 -9.68
N GLN A 52 -21.73 -1.18 -10.60
CA GLN A 52 -20.71 -0.78 -11.58
C GLN A 52 -19.46 -0.20 -10.90
N ILE A 53 -19.62 0.61 -9.84
CA ILE A 53 -18.50 1.13 -9.06
C ILE A 53 -17.76 0.02 -8.32
N GLN A 54 -18.46 -0.98 -7.79
CA GLN A 54 -17.83 -2.14 -7.15
C GLN A 54 -16.97 -2.94 -8.16
N ASP A 55 -17.46 -3.14 -9.37
CA ASP A 55 -16.71 -3.81 -10.44
C ASP A 55 -15.45 -3.01 -10.81
N LEU A 56 -15.58 -1.69 -10.97
CA LEU A 56 -14.43 -0.79 -11.21
C LEU A 56 -13.41 -0.84 -10.06
N ARG A 57 -13.87 -0.91 -8.80
CA ARG A 57 -12.99 -1.05 -7.63
C ARG A 57 -12.25 -2.38 -7.64
N LEU A 58 -12.95 -3.47 -7.93
CA LEU A 58 -12.35 -4.80 -7.97
C LEU A 58 -11.29 -4.90 -9.08
N LYS A 59 -11.57 -4.33 -10.26
CA LYS A 59 -10.58 -4.23 -11.35
C LYS A 59 -9.35 -3.42 -10.91
N GLN A 60 -9.56 -2.23 -10.36
CA GLN A 60 -8.47 -1.37 -9.88
C GLN A 60 -7.64 -2.06 -8.79
N GLN A 61 -8.27 -2.77 -7.85
CA GLN A 61 -7.58 -3.49 -6.78
C GLN A 61 -6.67 -4.60 -7.31
N LYS A 62 -7.13 -5.36 -8.31
CA LYS A 62 -6.31 -6.40 -8.96
C LYS A 62 -5.07 -5.81 -9.62
N GLU A 63 -5.24 -4.75 -10.40
CA GLU A 63 -4.11 -4.09 -11.08
C GLU A 63 -3.15 -3.43 -10.09
N ASN A 64 -3.67 -2.77 -9.05
CA ASN A 64 -2.85 -2.14 -8.02
C ASN A 64 -2.09 -3.18 -7.16
N LEU A 65 -2.65 -4.39 -6.96
CA LEU A 65 -1.95 -5.48 -6.27
C LEU A 65 -0.70 -5.90 -7.06
N GLN A 66 -0.82 -6.09 -8.37
CA GLN A 66 0.32 -6.42 -9.23
C GLN A 66 1.41 -5.35 -9.17
N ILE A 67 1.05 -4.08 -9.33
CA ILE A 67 1.99 -2.96 -9.24
C ILE A 67 2.67 -2.90 -7.86
N SER A 68 1.92 -3.18 -6.79
CA SER A 68 2.45 -3.15 -5.43
C SER A 68 3.46 -4.28 -5.19
N ASN A 69 3.20 -5.49 -5.71
CA ASN A 69 4.13 -6.61 -5.64
C ASN A 69 5.45 -6.27 -6.34
N GLU A 70 5.38 -5.77 -7.59
CA GLU A 70 6.57 -5.36 -8.34
C GLU A 70 7.35 -4.24 -7.63
N LEU A 71 6.66 -3.28 -7.01
CA LEU A 71 7.29 -2.24 -6.20
C LEU A 71 8.04 -2.81 -4.99
N TYR A 72 7.48 -3.81 -4.31
CA TYR A 72 8.15 -4.45 -3.17
C TYR A 72 9.41 -5.18 -3.61
N GLU A 73 9.33 -5.96 -4.68
CA GLU A 73 10.49 -6.68 -5.24
C GLU A 73 11.61 -5.73 -5.65
N LYS A 74 11.27 -4.68 -6.42
CA LYS A 74 12.29 -3.72 -6.90
C LYS A 74 12.90 -2.90 -5.77
N ARG A 75 12.15 -2.57 -4.72
CA ARG A 75 12.70 -1.91 -3.52
C ARG A 75 13.64 -2.83 -2.75
N ALA A 76 13.34 -4.12 -2.65
CA ALA A 76 14.25 -5.09 -2.05
C ALA A 76 15.55 -5.19 -2.86
N GLN A 77 15.46 -5.27 -4.19
CA GLN A 77 16.62 -5.26 -5.09
C GLN A 77 17.45 -3.99 -4.95
N LEU A 78 16.81 -2.81 -4.88
CA LEU A 78 17.49 -1.54 -4.65
C LEU A 78 18.28 -1.56 -3.33
N ARG A 79 17.67 -2.07 -2.25
CA ARG A 79 18.34 -2.19 -0.95
C ARG A 79 19.58 -3.07 -1.05
N THR A 80 19.50 -4.21 -1.73
CA THR A 80 20.64 -5.10 -1.96
C THR A 80 21.75 -4.40 -2.76
N LEU A 81 21.41 -3.67 -3.83
CA LEU A 81 22.38 -2.92 -4.63
C LEU A 81 23.12 -1.83 -3.83
N GLN A 82 22.48 -1.29 -2.78
CA GLN A 82 23.04 -0.23 -1.93
C GLN A 82 23.87 -0.76 -0.75
N GLN A 83 23.70 -2.02 -0.36
CA GLN A 83 24.34 -2.63 0.82
C GLN A 83 25.71 -3.28 0.55
N VAL A 84 26.33 -2.99 -0.60
CA VAL A 84 27.68 -3.47 -0.96
C VAL A 84 28.71 -2.36 -0.71
N ASP A 85 29.97 -2.72 -0.45
CA ASP A 85 31.05 -1.78 -0.10
C ASP A 85 31.26 -0.66 -1.14
N LYS A 86 31.09 -0.99 -2.43
CA LYS A 86 31.19 -0.06 -3.56
C LYS A 86 30.02 -0.23 -4.51
N PRO A 87 28.89 0.45 -4.28
CA PRO A 87 27.69 0.32 -5.12
C PRO A 87 27.94 0.76 -6.57
N ASN A 88 27.42 -0.01 -7.53
CA ASN A 88 27.37 0.42 -8.92
C ASN A 88 26.19 1.41 -9.10
N MET A 89 26.51 2.69 -9.16
CA MET A 89 25.49 3.75 -9.26
C MET A 89 24.65 3.67 -10.54
N LYS A 90 25.16 3.09 -11.64
CA LYS A 90 24.35 2.87 -12.85
C LYS A 90 23.22 1.89 -12.58
N SER A 91 23.50 0.80 -11.87
CA SER A 91 22.49 -0.20 -11.48
C SER A 91 21.52 0.35 -10.45
N VAL A 92 22.00 1.14 -9.48
CA VAL A 92 21.15 1.82 -8.50
C VAL A 92 20.16 2.77 -9.20
N ASN A 93 20.64 3.65 -10.08
CA ASN A 93 19.81 4.60 -10.80
C ASN A 93 18.79 3.88 -11.70
N SER A 94 19.22 2.86 -12.43
CA SER A 94 18.31 2.04 -13.25
C SER A 94 17.19 1.42 -12.41
N LYS A 95 17.48 0.95 -11.19
CA LYS A 95 16.44 0.40 -10.30
C LYS A 95 15.49 1.47 -9.78
N ILE A 96 15.99 2.68 -9.51
CA ILE A 96 15.18 3.84 -9.12
C ILE A 96 14.23 4.25 -10.26
N ASP A 97 14.70 4.23 -11.51
CA ASP A 97 13.87 4.56 -12.68
C ASP A 97 12.72 3.55 -12.85
N GLU A 98 13.01 2.26 -12.69
CA GLU A 98 11.97 1.22 -12.71
C GLU A 98 10.93 1.41 -11.59
N ILE A 99 11.36 1.75 -10.37
CA ILE A 99 10.46 2.04 -9.24
C ILE A 99 9.59 3.27 -9.56
N SER A 100 10.20 4.33 -10.09
CA SER A 100 9.53 5.58 -10.45
C SER A 100 8.48 5.34 -11.54
N ALA A 101 8.80 4.52 -12.55
CA ALA A 101 7.86 4.12 -13.59
C ALA A 101 6.64 3.39 -13.02
N LEU A 102 6.83 2.49 -12.04
CA LEU A 102 5.72 1.81 -11.36
C LEU A 102 4.88 2.74 -10.49
N GLN A 103 5.51 3.69 -9.79
CA GLN A 103 4.79 4.72 -9.04
C GLN A 103 3.94 5.58 -9.98
N ASN A 104 4.47 5.97 -11.13
CA ASN A 104 3.73 6.69 -12.16
C ASN A 104 2.54 5.85 -12.68
N LYS A 105 2.76 4.57 -12.99
CA LYS A 105 1.68 3.64 -13.40
C LYS A 105 0.58 3.56 -12.34
N LYS A 106 0.95 3.47 -11.06
CA LYS A 106 -0.01 3.47 -9.95
C LYS A 106 -0.81 4.77 -9.89
N LEU A 107 -0.17 5.92 -10.02
CA LEU A 107 -0.85 7.21 -10.04
C LEU A 107 -1.85 7.32 -11.20
N LYS A 108 -1.44 6.90 -12.40
CA LYS A 108 -2.32 6.84 -13.57
C LYS A 108 -3.52 5.94 -13.34
N LEU A 109 -3.32 4.75 -12.77
CA LEU A 109 -4.41 3.82 -12.41
C LEU A 109 -5.41 4.45 -11.41
N MET A 110 -4.92 5.20 -10.42
CA MET A 110 -5.81 5.90 -9.47
C MET A 110 -6.61 7.01 -10.16
N ALA A 111 -5.97 7.79 -11.03
CA ALA A 111 -6.62 8.86 -11.79
C ALA A 111 -7.67 8.30 -12.75
N GLU A 112 -7.34 7.22 -13.47
CA GLU A 112 -8.25 6.53 -14.37
C GLU A 112 -9.47 5.98 -13.62
N HIS A 113 -9.26 5.28 -12.51
CA HIS A 113 -10.37 4.79 -11.69
C HIS A 113 -11.27 5.94 -11.21
N ARG A 114 -10.69 7.05 -10.74
CA ARG A 114 -11.46 8.22 -10.31
C ARG A 114 -12.31 8.78 -11.46
N ASN A 115 -11.75 8.90 -12.65
CA ASN A 115 -12.49 9.36 -13.84
C ASN A 115 -13.58 8.39 -14.26
N ASN A 116 -13.30 7.08 -14.24
CA ASN A 116 -14.29 6.05 -14.57
C ASN A 116 -15.47 6.06 -13.60
N VAL A 117 -15.22 6.21 -12.29
CA VAL A 117 -16.29 6.38 -11.29
C VAL A 117 -17.06 7.67 -11.58
N ARG A 118 -16.38 8.79 -11.83
CA ARG A 118 -17.01 10.09 -12.11
C ARG A 118 -17.95 10.04 -13.32
N ASN A 119 -17.62 9.24 -14.33
CA ASN A 119 -18.43 9.09 -15.55
C ASN A 119 -19.78 8.39 -15.29
N LEU A 120 -19.89 7.57 -14.23
CA LEU A 120 -21.12 6.88 -13.85
C LEU A 120 -22.10 7.76 -13.07
N LEU A 121 -21.67 8.95 -12.63
CA LEU A 121 -22.43 9.83 -11.75
C LEU A 121 -23.22 10.87 -12.55
N THR A 122 -24.35 11.31 -11.98
CA THR A 122 -25.07 12.51 -12.42
C THR A 122 -24.27 13.77 -12.12
N ASP A 123 -24.61 14.90 -12.74
CA ASP A 123 -23.85 16.15 -12.53
C ASP A 123 -23.87 16.62 -11.08
N GLU A 124 -25.00 16.52 -10.38
CA GLU A 124 -25.11 16.82 -8.95
C GLU A 124 -24.22 15.91 -8.10
N GLN A 125 -24.22 14.60 -8.40
CA GLN A 125 -23.37 13.61 -7.73
C GLN A 125 -21.87 13.89 -7.99
N ARG A 126 -21.50 14.32 -9.20
CA ARG A 126 -20.12 14.68 -9.56
C ARG A 126 -19.61 15.86 -8.74
N VAL A 127 -20.41 16.90 -8.54
CA VAL A 127 -20.02 18.04 -7.69
C VAL A 127 -19.70 17.55 -6.27
N GLN A 128 -20.55 16.70 -5.69
CA GLN A 128 -20.31 16.14 -4.36
C GLN A 128 -19.06 15.26 -4.31
N PHE A 129 -18.85 14.46 -5.35
CA PHE A 129 -17.68 13.60 -5.48
C PHE A 129 -16.37 14.42 -5.58
N ASP A 130 -16.37 15.46 -6.41
CA ASP A 130 -15.20 16.31 -6.65
C ASP A 130 -14.85 17.15 -5.40
N LEU A 131 -15.85 17.70 -4.71
CA LEU A 131 -15.66 18.43 -3.44
C LEU A 131 -15.05 17.55 -2.34
N ARG A 132 -15.42 16.26 -2.29
CA ARG A 132 -14.85 15.31 -1.31
C ARG A 132 -13.42 14.91 -1.68
N GLY A 133 -13.15 14.71 -2.96
CA GLY A 133 -11.81 14.36 -3.45
C GLY A 133 -10.74 15.41 -3.15
N ASN A 134 -11.12 16.69 -2.97
CA ASN A 134 -10.21 17.77 -2.61
C ASN A 134 -9.92 17.87 -1.09
N ARG A 135 -10.73 17.25 -0.23
CA ARG A 135 -10.54 17.29 1.23
C ARG A 135 -9.47 16.32 1.75
N GLY A 136 -9.11 15.30 0.96
CA GLY A 136 -8.11 14.29 1.32
C GLY A 136 -6.64 14.78 1.24
N GLY A 137 -6.38 15.89 0.55
CA GLY A 137 -5.03 16.44 0.36
C GLY A 137 -4.52 17.30 1.51
N MET A 138 -5.41 17.75 2.41
CA MET A 138 -5.07 18.74 3.46
C MET A 138 -5.10 18.16 4.89
N MET A 139 -5.68 16.97 5.09
CA MET A 139 -5.88 16.39 6.43
C MET A 139 -4.69 15.56 6.96
N GLY A 140 -3.60 15.46 6.20
CA GLY A 140 -2.37 14.77 6.63
C GLY A 140 -1.30 15.67 7.25
N MET A 141 -1.40 16.99 7.05
CA MET A 141 -0.30 17.91 7.40
C MET A 141 -0.57 18.81 8.61
N SER A 142 -1.79 18.84 9.16
CA SER A 142 -2.17 19.79 10.23
C SER A 142 -2.45 19.15 11.59
N GLY A 143 -2.50 17.82 11.72
CA GLY A 143 -2.96 17.15 12.95
C GLY A 143 -1.87 16.78 13.98
N LYS A 144 -0.58 16.86 13.65
CA LYS A 144 0.50 16.37 14.52
C LYS A 144 1.64 17.35 14.81
N MET A 145 1.56 18.60 14.38
CA MET A 145 2.59 19.62 14.61
C MET A 145 2.27 20.56 15.80
N GLY A 146 1.30 20.22 16.66
CA GLY A 146 0.81 21.13 17.72
C GLY A 146 0.72 20.57 19.14
N ARG A 147 1.15 19.32 19.39
CA ARG A 147 0.98 18.65 20.70
C ARG A 147 2.25 17.99 21.26
N ALA A 148 3.43 18.41 20.82
CA ALA A 148 4.72 18.02 21.40
C ALA A 148 5.47 19.20 22.04
N GLY A 149 4.75 20.20 22.54
CA GLY A 149 5.35 21.42 23.10
C GLY A 149 4.83 21.84 24.48
N LYS A 150 3.92 21.10 25.11
CA LYS A 150 3.42 21.38 26.48
C LYS A 150 2.93 20.10 27.17
N GLN A 151 3.83 19.21 27.55
CA GLN A 151 3.61 18.30 28.67
C GLN A 151 4.91 18.23 29.45
N GLY A 152 4.82 18.73 30.68
CA GLY A 152 5.97 19.14 31.49
C GLY A 152 6.89 17.99 31.84
N ARG A 153 8.18 18.18 31.52
CA ARG A 153 9.25 17.71 32.40
C ARG A 153 9.35 18.69 33.56
N SER A 154 8.52 18.48 34.57
CA SER A 154 8.83 18.90 35.93
C SER A 154 10.15 18.23 36.32
N VAL A 155 11.24 18.99 36.23
CA VAL A 155 12.52 18.64 36.84
C VAL A 155 12.26 18.59 38.34
N HIS A 156 12.11 17.39 38.88
CA HIS A 156 11.95 17.18 40.31
C HIS A 156 13.31 17.50 40.97
N PHE A 157 13.45 18.72 41.48
CA PHE A 157 14.48 19.05 42.45
C PHE A 157 14.24 18.16 43.68
N ARG A 158 15.10 17.16 43.88
CA ARG A 158 15.12 16.31 45.07
C ARG A 158 15.96 17.02 46.13
N THR A 159 15.36 17.98 46.81
CA THR A 159 15.83 18.49 48.11
C THR A 159 15.51 17.44 49.17
N GLY A 160 16.52 16.99 49.93
CA GLY A 160 16.30 16.14 51.09
C GLY A 160 17.42 15.17 51.43
N GLU A 161 18.66 15.67 51.58
CA GLU A 161 19.62 15.03 52.47
C GLU A 161 19.20 15.32 53.93
N HIS A 162 18.39 14.43 54.49
CA HIS A 162 18.31 14.28 55.94
C HIS A 162 19.21 13.12 56.34
N MET A 163 20.48 13.44 56.59
CA MET A 163 21.35 12.60 57.40
C MET A 163 20.85 12.64 58.84
N ASN A 164 20.30 11.53 59.32
CA ASN A 164 20.24 11.22 60.75
C ASN A 164 20.17 9.70 60.92
N GLY A 165 21.30 9.12 61.29
CA GLY A 165 21.45 7.71 61.61
C GLY A 165 22.68 7.55 62.49
N ALA A 166 22.48 7.79 63.78
CA ALA A 166 23.45 7.59 64.83
C ALA A 166 23.95 6.13 64.86
N GLY A 167 25.28 5.96 64.83
CA GLY A 167 25.96 4.76 65.31
C GLY A 167 26.81 5.18 66.51
N ASN A 168 26.38 4.77 67.71
CA ASN A 168 27.07 5.02 68.96
C ASN A 168 27.66 3.69 69.47
N ARG A 169 28.87 3.77 70.03
CA ARG A 169 29.75 2.73 70.61
C ARG A 169 30.77 2.08 69.67
#